data_AF-A0A5D4SXX0-F1
#
_entry.id   AF-A0A5D4SXX0-F1
#
_cell.length_a   1.000
_cell.length_b   1.000
_cell.length_c   1.000
_cell.angle_alpha   90.00
_cell.angle_beta   90.00
_cell.angle_gamma   90.00
#
_symmetry.space_group_name_H-M   'P 1'
#
loop_
_entity.id
_entity.type
_entity.pdbx_description
1 polymer ?
#
loop_
_entity_poly.entity_id
_entity_poly.type
_entity_poly.pdbx_seq_one_letter_code
_entity_poly.pdbx_strand_id
1 'polypeptide(L)' 'MMKIQIKSTNVQYNDQGEVNTVQVHFSGHNDSRTIHINGYIPLTAEEYTGNEGLAALTGMVRQNLADQLAVV' A
#
# COMPACT_ATOMS: atom_id res chain seq x y z
N MET A 1 16.96 -6.68 4.23
CA MET A 1 16.05 -5.60 3.79
C MET A 1 14.66 -6.19 3.58
N MET A 2 13.59 -5.42 3.78
CA MET A 2 12.22 -5.88 3.48
C MET A 2 11.90 -5.62 2.01
N LYS A 3 11.60 -6.68 1.27
CA LYS A 3 11.13 -6.61 -0.12
C LYS A 3 9.61 -6.52 -0.10
N ILE A 4 9.06 -5.45 -0.66
CA ILE A 4 7.62 -5.20 -0.74
C ILE A 4 7.19 -5.33 -2.19
N GLN A 5 6.08 -6.03 -2.43
CA GLN A 5 5.45 -6.15 -3.73
C GLN A 5 3.98 -5.78 -3.62
N ILE A 6 3.54 -4.81 -4.41
CA ILE A 6 2.13 -4.50 -4.61
C ILE A 6 1.49 -5.65 -5.40
N LYS A 7 0.37 -6.17 -4.91
CA LYS A 7 -0.36 -7.30 -5.52
C LYS A 7 -1.56 -6.83 -6.33
N SER A 8 -2.32 -5.89 -5.77
CA SER A 8 -3.47 -5.31 -6.44
C SER A 8 -3.78 -3.94 -5.85
N THR A 9 -4.34 -3.08 -6.68
CA THR A 9 -4.89 -1.79 -6.26
C THR A 9 -6.36 -1.80 -6.63
N ASN A 10 -7.23 -1.75 -5.62
CA ASN A 10 -8.67 -1.68 -5.81
C ASN A 10 -9.09 -0.22 -5.64
N VAL A 11 -9.65 0.37 -6.69
CA VAL A 11 -10.19 1.73 -6.66
C VAL A 11 -11.70 1.63 -6.62
N GLN A 12 -12.32 2.15 -5.56
CA GLN A 12 -13.77 2.31 -5.48
C GLN A 12 -14.15 3.72 -5.90
N TYR A 13 -15.11 3.82 -6.80
CA TYR A 13 -15.71 5.07 -7.25
C TYR A 13 -17.07 5.26 -6.59
N ASN A 14 -17.47 6.50 -6.34
CA ASN A 14 -18.81 6.85 -5.90
C ASN A 14 -19.79 6.92 -7.09
N ASP A 15 -21.08 7.14 -6.81
CA ASP A 15 -22.13 7.26 -7.83
C ASP A 15 -21.94 8.46 -8.79
N GLN A 16 -21.05 9.39 -8.42
CA GLN A 16 -20.69 10.57 -9.22
C GLN A 16 -19.48 10.31 -10.13
N GLY A 17 -18.88 9.11 -10.07
CA GLY A 17 -17.70 8.73 -10.86
C GLY A 17 -16.37 9.20 -10.28
N GLU A 18 -16.36 9.74 -9.06
CA GLU A 18 -15.16 10.20 -8.37
C GLU A 18 -14.56 9.07 -7.54
N VAL A 19 -13.24 9.07 -7.38
CA VAL A 19 -12.56 8.12 -6.50
C VAL A 19 -13.02 8.37 -5.06
N ASN A 20 -13.54 7.34 -4.40
CA ASN A 20 -13.98 7.39 -3.01
C ASN A 20 -12.90 6.81 -2.07
N THR A 21 -12.41 5.61 -2.39
CA THR A 21 -11.43 4.91 -1.56
C THR A 21 -10.56 4.02 -2.41
N VAL A 22 -9.26 3.98 -2.10
CA VAL A 22 -8.31 3.09 -2.78
C VAL A 22 -7.73 2.11 -1.77
N GLN A 23 -7.71 0.83 -2.10
CA GLN A 23 -7.11 -0.21 -1.28
C GLN A 23 -5.93 -0.81 -2.03
N VAL A 24 -4.74 -0.59 -1.50
CA VAL A 24 -3.50 -1.11 -2.08
C VAL A 24 -3.09 -2.35 -1.30
N HIS A 25 -3.25 -3.51 -1.90
CA HIS A 25 -2.85 -4.79 -1.32
C HIS A 25 -1.39 -5.05 -1.60
N PHE A 26 -0.67 -5.51 -0.59
CA PHE A 26 0.75 -5.78 -0.68
C PHE A 26 1.14 -7.07 0.03
N SER A 27 2.26 -7.63 -0.40
CA SER A 27 2.98 -8.68 0.33
C SER A 27 4.43 -8.26 0.48
N GLY A 28 4.99 -8.43 1.67
CA GLY A 28 6.38 -8.17 1.97
C GLY A 28 7.07 -9.38 2.60
N HIS A 29 8.37 -9.52 2.36
CA HIS A 29 9.21 -10.51 3.05
C HIS A 29 10.61 -9.98 3.29
N ASN A 30 11.27 -10.48 4.34
CA ASN A 30 12.69 -10.22 4.53
C ASN A 30 13.52 -11.10 3.58
N ASP A 31 14.79 -10.74 3.36
CA ASP A 31 15.66 -11.49 2.42
C ASP A 31 15.77 -12.99 2.75
N SER A 32 15.78 -13.33 4.04
CA SER A 32 15.83 -14.72 4.50
C SER A 32 14.49 -15.47 4.40
N ARG A 33 13.41 -14.78 3.97
CA ARG A 33 12.02 -15.31 3.90
C ARG A 33 11.52 -15.93 5.20
N THR A 34 12.06 -15.49 6.34
CA THR A 34 11.61 -15.93 7.66
C THR A 34 10.46 -15.07 8.19
N ILE A 35 10.34 -13.83 7.69
CA ILE A 35 9.26 -12.91 8.02
C ILE A 35 8.44 -12.65 6.76
N HIS A 36 7.14 -12.87 6.84
CA HIS A 36 6.17 -12.57 5.79
C HIS A 36 5.13 -11.60 6.35
N ILE A 37 4.86 -10.53 5.61
CA ILE A 37 3.85 -9.54 5.95
C ILE A 37 2.88 -9.47 4.77
N ASN A 38 1.59 -9.60 5.03
CA ASN A 38 0.55 -9.42 4.02
C ASN A 38 -0.46 -8.44 4.59
N GLY A 39 -0.96 -7.55 3.75
CA GLY A 39 -1.92 -6.56 4.18
C GLY A 39 -2.44 -5.72 3.04
N TYR A 40 -3.23 -4.73 3.40
CA TYR A 40 -3.63 -3.66 2.52
C TYR A 40 -3.50 -2.34 3.27
N ILE A 41 -3.23 -1.27 2.52
CA ILE A 41 -3.36 0.09 3.03
C ILE A 41 -4.58 0.76 2.37
N PRO A 42 -5.51 1.32 3.15
CA PRO A 42 -6.51 2.23 2.61
C PRO A 42 -5.83 3.58 2.34
N LEU A 43 -6.04 4.12 1.14
CA LEU A 43 -5.66 5.46 0.73
C LEU A 43 -6.92 6.25 0.40
N THR A 44 -6.91 7.53 0.73
CA THR A 44 -7.90 8.49 0.24
C THR A 44 -7.69 8.78 -1.25
N ALA A 45 -8.69 9.35 -1.90
CA ALA A 45 -8.58 9.81 -3.28
C ALA A 45 -7.42 10.82 -3.46
N GLU A 46 -7.24 11.71 -2.49
CA GLU A 46 -6.19 12.73 -2.49
C GLU A 46 -4.79 12.12 -2.39
N GLU A 47 -4.61 11.11 -1.53
CA GLU A 47 -3.32 10.42 -1.37
C GLU A 47 -2.96 9.57 -2.59
N TYR A 48 -3.96 9.00 -3.25
CA TYR A 48 -3.76 8.21 -4.46
C TYR A 48 -3.46 9.07 -5.69
N THR A 49 -4.14 10.22 -5.82
CA THR A 49 -4.00 11.12 -6.98
C THR A 49 -2.59 11.70 -7.04
N GLY A 50 -1.90 11.50 -8.17
CA GLY A 50 -0.49 11.88 -8.35
C GLY A 50 0.52 10.83 -7.85
N ASN A 51 0.07 9.76 -7.19
CA ASN A 51 0.89 8.66 -6.72
C ASN A 51 0.45 7.29 -7.25
N GLU A 52 -0.22 7.25 -8.39
CA GLU A 52 -0.81 6.03 -8.97
C GLU A 52 0.27 5.02 -9.42
N GLY A 53 1.50 5.48 -9.58
CA GLY A 53 2.63 4.66 -9.99
C GLY A 53 3.03 3.64 -8.93
N LEU A 54 3.36 2.42 -9.36
CA LEU A 54 3.79 1.32 -8.49
C LEU A 54 4.94 1.70 -7.54
N ALA A 55 5.89 2.53 -7.99
CA ALA A 55 6.99 2.99 -7.17
C ALA A 55 6.53 3.90 -6.01
N ALA A 56 5.59 4.81 -6.27
CA ALA A 56 5.02 5.69 -5.27
C ALA A 56 4.16 4.91 -4.26
N LEU A 57 3.28 4.03 -4.74
CA LEU A 57 2.50 3.11 -3.91
C LEU A 57 3.38 2.23 -3.02
N THR A 58 4.49 1.70 -3.56
CA THR A 58 5.46 0.92 -2.77
C THR A 58 6.13 1.78 -1.70
N GLY A 59 6.43 3.05 -2.01
CA GLY A 59 6.95 4.02 -1.05
C GLY A 59 5.99 4.26 0.12
N MET A 60 4.71 4.49 -0.17
CA MET A 60 3.66 4.68 0.84
C MET A 60 3.47 3.44 1.71
N VAL A 61 3.38 2.25 1.11
CA VAL A 61 3.29 0.99 1.87
C VAL A 61 4.50 0.81 2.77
N ARG A 62 5.71 1.09 2.27
CA ARG A 62 6.93 0.97 3.07
C ARG A 62 6.94 1.91 4.26
N GLN A 63 6.54 3.16 4.06
CA GLN A 63 6.48 4.16 5.13
C GLN A 63 5.45 3.74 6.18
N ASN A 64 4.24 3.37 5.76
CA ASN A 64 3.19 2.93 6.67
C ASN A 64 3.60 1.70 7.49
N LEU A 65 4.25 0.72 6.86
CA LEU A 65 4.82 -0.45 7.55
C LEU A 65 5.91 -0.07 8.55
N ALA A 66 6.79 0.86 8.20
CA ALA A 66 7.83 1.35 9.11
C ALA A 66 7.21 2.04 10.33
N ASP A 67 6.18 2.85 10.13
CA ASP A 67 5.47 3.56 11.20
C ASP A 67 4.75 2.58 12.15
N GLN A 68 4.08 1.56 11.62
CA GLN A 68 3.39 0.56 12.44
C GLN A 68 4.36 -0.35 13.22
N LEU A 69 5.48 -0.73 12.62
CA LEU A 69 6.46 -1.61 13.25
C LEU A 69 7.38 -0.87 14.24
N ALA A 70 7.57 0.44 14.08
CA ALA A 70 8.36 1.25 15.01
C ALA A 70 7.67 1.49 16.36
N VAL A 71 6.36 1.24 16.45
CA VAL A 71 5.56 1.41 17.68
C VAL A 71 5.51 0.10 18.51
N VAL A 72 6.16 -0.98 18.06
CA VAL A 72 6.20 -2.28 18.75
C VAL A 72 7.52 -2.48 19.49
#